data_AF-A0A1G0CR68-F1
#
_entry.id   AF-A0A1G0CR68-F1
#
_cell.length_a   1.000
_cell.length_b   1.000
_cell.length_c   1.000
_cell.angle_alpha   90.00
_cell.angle_beta   90.00
_cell.angle_gamma   90.00
#
_symmetry.space_group_name_H-M   'P 1'
#
loop_
_entity.id
_entity.type
_entity.pdbx_description
1 polymer ?
#
loop_
_entity_poly.entity_id
_entity_poly.type
_entity_poly.pdbx_seq_one_letter_code
_entity_poly.pdbx_strand_id
1 'polypeptide(L)'
;MATTNELVAVLSRHIGRGNGVSGKALAAALGIETRQLRKLVTEAIEDGQIAICGHPSTGYFVAASAEELIETIEFHDHRAKHELKKKSRLAKMLGDLYGQIYLPT
;
A
#
# COMPACT_ATOMS: atom_id res chain seq x y z
N MET A 1 13.62 -13.09 9.17
CA MET A 1 12.79 -12.31 8.24
C MET A 1 11.36 -12.73 8.47
N ALA A 2 10.44 -11.79 8.67
CA ALA A 2 9.04 -12.15 8.82
C ALA A 2 8.49 -12.70 7.50
N THR A 3 7.70 -13.76 7.56
CA THR A 3 7.16 -14.45 6.38
C THR A 3 5.69 -14.10 6.12
N THR A 4 5.21 -14.35 4.90
CA THR A 4 3.78 -14.21 4.56
C THR A 4 2.89 -15.01 5.50
N ASN A 5 3.30 -16.22 5.90
CA ASN A 5 2.54 -17.05 6.84
C ASN A 5 2.41 -16.42 8.23
N GLU A 6 3.45 -15.75 8.74
CA GLU A 6 3.38 -15.05 10.03
C GLU A 6 2.48 -13.81 9.95
N LEU A 7 2.54 -13.06 8.85
CA LEU A 7 1.61 -11.96 8.58
C LEU A 7 0.15 -12.45 8.60
N VAL A 8 -0.12 -13.56 7.91
CA VAL A 8 -1.45 -14.17 7.85
C VAL A 8 -1.89 -14.69 9.22
N ALA A 9 -0.99 -15.31 9.98
CA ALA A 9 -1.29 -15.77 11.33
C ALA A 9 -1.71 -14.62 12.24
N VAL A 10 -1.03 -13.47 12.17
CA VAL A 10 -1.44 -12.26 12.92
C VAL A 10 -2.77 -11.73 12.40
N LEU A 11 -2.91 -11.57 11.09
CA LEU A 11 -4.11 -11.02 10.45
C LEU A 11 -5.35 -11.92 10.57
N SER A 12 -5.19 -13.22 10.88
CA SER A 12 -6.31 -14.14 11.14
C SER A 12 -7.23 -13.68 12.27
N ARG A 13 -6.72 -12.81 13.17
CA ARG A 13 -7.48 -12.19 14.27
C ARG A 13 -8.08 -10.83 13.90
N HIS A 14 -7.78 -10.34 12.70
CA HIS A 14 -8.14 -9.02 12.19
C HIS A 14 -9.00 -9.16 10.93
N ILE A 15 -10.16 -9.80 11.09
CA ILE A 15 -11.13 -10.01 10.00
C ILE A 15 -12.16 -8.88 10.03
N GLY A 16 -12.34 -8.22 8.90
CA GLY A 16 -13.25 -7.09 8.74
C GLY A 16 -12.65 -5.75 9.18
N ARG A 17 -13.16 -4.66 8.59
CA ARG A 17 -12.64 -3.29 8.78
C ARG A 17 -12.63 -2.84 10.24
N GLY A 18 -13.61 -3.31 11.02
CA GLY A 18 -13.76 -2.95 12.44
C GLY A 18 -12.66 -3.53 13.32
N ASN A 19 -11.97 -4.57 12.87
CA ASN A 19 -10.87 -5.22 13.58
C ASN A 19 -9.50 -4.84 13.02
N GLY A 20 -9.39 -3.76 12.24
CA GLY A 20 -8.14 -3.37 11.61
C GLY A 20 -7.02 -3.03 12.59
N VAL A 21 -5.79 -3.42 12.22
CA VAL A 21 -4.59 -3.19 13.02
C VAL A 21 -3.71 -2.13 12.40
N SER A 22 -3.28 -1.15 13.19
CA SER A 22 -2.37 -0.11 12.70
C SER A 22 -1.05 -0.72 12.19
N GLY A 23 -0.46 -0.11 11.16
CA GLY A 23 0.83 -0.57 10.63
C GLY A 23 1.95 -0.60 11.67
N LYS A 24 1.90 0.27 12.69
CA LYS A 24 2.88 0.24 13.80
C LYS A 24 2.68 -0.99 14.70
N ALA A 25 1.44 -1.28 15.07
CA ALA A 25 1.12 -2.44 15.91
C ALA A 25 1.40 -3.76 15.17
N LEU A 26 1.05 -3.84 13.89
CA LEU A 26 1.33 -5.01 13.07
C LEU A 26 2.83 -5.24 12.88
N ALA A 27 3.60 -4.18 12.64
CA ALA A 27 5.05 -4.27 12.52
C ALA A 27 5.70 -4.73 13.85
N ALA A 28 5.23 -4.22 14.99
CA ALA A 28 5.67 -4.64 16.30
C ALA A 28 5.34 -6.12 16.59
N ALA A 29 4.13 -6.57 16.22
CA ALA A 29 3.72 -7.98 16.38
C ALA A 29 4.59 -8.95 15.57
N LEU A 30 5.11 -8.50 14.42
CA LEU A 30 6.00 -9.26 13.54
C LEU A 30 7.49 -9.04 13.84
N GLY A 31 7.85 -8.16 14.78
CA GLY A 31 9.23 -7.84 15.11
C GLY A 31 10.02 -7.19 13.97
N ILE A 32 9.34 -6.44 13.09
CA ILE A 32 9.93 -5.79 11.90
C ILE A 32 9.68 -4.28 11.90
N GLU A 33 10.37 -3.56 11.03
CA GLU A 33 10.11 -2.16 10.79
C GLU A 33 8.87 -1.94 9.90
N THR A 34 8.21 -0.80 10.07
CA THR A 34 7.03 -0.44 9.24
C THR A 34 7.33 -0.38 7.73
N ARG A 35 8.57 -0.08 7.34
CA ARG A 35 8.98 -0.10 5.93
C ARG A 35 9.02 -1.54 5.39
N GLN A 36 9.54 -2.48 6.17
CA GLN A 36 9.57 -3.90 5.83
C GLN A 36 8.16 -4.46 5.77
N LEU A 37 7.29 -4.08 6.72
CA LEU A 37 5.88 -4.47 6.72
C LEU A 37 5.18 -4.08 5.41
N ARG A 38 5.36 -2.84 4.93
CA ARG A 38 4.72 -2.41 3.68
C ARG A 38 5.12 -3.28 2.49
N LYS A 39 6.40 -3.65 2.41
CA LYS A 39 6.91 -4.53 1.36
C LYS A 39 6.30 -5.93 1.48
N LEU A 40 6.30 -6.51 2.68
CA LEU A 40 5.73 -7.83 2.95
C LEU A 40 4.23 -7.90 2.62
N VAL A 41 3.46 -6.85 2.95
CA VAL A 41 2.04 -6.79 2.61
C VAL A 41 1.83 -6.68 1.11
N THR A 42 2.64 -5.89 0.39
CA THR A 42 2.56 -5.83 -1.08
C THR A 42 2.83 -7.19 -1.70
N GLU A 43 3.89 -7.88 -1.28
CA GLU A 43 4.23 -9.22 -1.76
C GLU A 43 3.08 -10.22 -1.48
N ALA A 44 2.52 -10.18 -0.27
CA ALA A 44 1.39 -11.04 0.09
C ALA A 44 0.12 -10.79 -0.74
N ILE A 45 -0.13 -9.53 -1.15
CA ILE A 45 -1.24 -9.17 -2.03
C ILE A 45 -0.97 -9.65 -3.46
N GLU A 46 0.26 -9.51 -3.95
CA GLU A 46 0.68 -9.97 -5.29
C GLU A 46 0.58 -11.51 -5.41
N ASP A 47 0.86 -12.24 -4.34
CA ASP A 47 0.67 -13.70 -4.26
C ASP A 47 -0.81 -14.12 -4.36
N GLY A 48 -1.75 -13.22 -4.08
CA GLY A 48 -3.19 -13.39 -4.33
C GLY A 48 -3.92 -14.41 -3.46
N GLN A 49 -3.28 -14.94 -2.41
CA GLN A 49 -3.86 -16.00 -1.59
C GLN A 49 -4.92 -15.49 -0.60
N ILE A 50 -4.82 -14.23 -0.15
CA ILE A 50 -5.66 -13.66 0.91
C ILE A 50 -6.01 -12.21 0.58
N ALA A 51 -7.27 -11.84 0.83
CA ALA A 51 -7.80 -10.50 0.62
C ALA A 51 -7.34 -9.52 1.74
N ILE A 52 -6.04 -9.20 1.76
CA ILE A 52 -5.47 -8.22 2.69
C ILE A 52 -5.85 -6.82 2.22
N CYS A 53 -6.52 -6.09 3.11
CA CYS A 53 -6.93 -4.71 2.91
C CYS A 53 -6.06 -3.77 3.75
N GLY A 54 -5.75 -2.59 3.23
CA GLY A 54 -4.92 -1.60 3.92
C GLY A 54 -5.39 -0.18 3.64
N HIS A 55 -5.82 0.53 4.70
CA HIS A 55 -6.21 1.94 4.58
C HIS A 55 -5.64 2.77 5.74
N PRO A 56 -5.22 4.04 5.54
CA PRO A 56 -4.65 4.86 6.61
C PRO A 56 -5.55 5.05 7.83
N SER A 57 -6.88 5.03 7.67
CA SER A 57 -7.83 5.20 8.77
C SER A 57 -8.16 3.91 9.53
N THR A 58 -8.14 2.75 8.87
CA THR A 58 -8.54 1.46 9.49
C THR A 58 -7.33 0.57 9.79
N GLY A 59 -6.17 0.82 9.20
CA GLY A 59 -5.02 -0.06 9.28
C GLY A 59 -5.11 -1.23 8.29
N TYR A 60 -4.53 -2.37 8.68
CA TYR A 60 -4.50 -3.61 7.91
C TYR A 60 -5.51 -4.62 8.48
N PHE A 61 -6.21 -5.33 7.60
CA PHE A 61 -7.18 -6.37 7.98
C PHE A 61 -7.40 -7.33 6.81
N VAL A 62 -8.04 -8.47 7.06
CA VAL A 62 -8.55 -9.37 6.00
C VAL A 62 -10.00 -9.01 5.74
N ALA A 63 -10.37 -8.83 4.47
CA ALA A 63 -11.75 -8.53 4.10
C ALA A 63 -12.73 -9.60 4.62
N ALA A 64 -13.76 -9.18 5.35
CA ALA A 64 -14.86 -10.03 5.78
C ALA A 64 -15.98 -10.10 4.73
N SER A 65 -15.98 -9.18 3.76
CA SER A 65 -17.04 -8.99 2.77
C SER A 65 -16.47 -8.49 1.45
N ALA A 66 -17.22 -8.67 0.35
CA ALA A 66 -16.81 -8.18 -0.96
C ALA A 66 -16.74 -6.66 -0.99
N GLU A 67 -17.63 -5.99 -0.26
CA GLU A 67 -17.72 -4.53 -0.15
C GLU A 67 -16.43 -3.94 0.41
N GLU A 68 -15.84 -4.54 1.45
CA GLU A 68 -14.57 -4.09 2.02
C GLU A 68 -13.39 -4.22 1.05
N LEU A 69 -13.40 -5.28 0.24
CA LEU A 69 -12.39 -5.47 -0.79
C LEU A 69 -12.56 -4.48 -1.94
N ILE A 70 -13.81 -4.23 -2.38
CA ILE A 70 -14.14 -3.24 -3.40
C ILE A 70 -13.70 -1.84 -2.94
N GLU A 71 -14.03 -1.43 -1.71
CA GLU A 71 -13.58 -0.15 -1.14
C GLU A 71 -12.04 -0.03 -1.15
N THR A 72 -11.35 -1.13 -0.86
CA THR A 72 -9.88 -1.18 -0.92
C THR A 72 -9.38 -1.00 -2.35
N ILE A 73 -9.97 -1.69 -3.32
CA ILE A 73 -9.63 -1.54 -4.75
C ILE A 73 -9.85 -0.09 -5.19
N GLU A 74 -10.99 0.51 -4.86
CA GLU A 74 -11.31 1.90 -5.19
C GLU A 74 -10.29 2.89 -4.60
N PHE A 75 -9.85 2.66 -3.37
CA PHE A 75 -8.79 3.45 -2.74
C PHE A 75 -7.47 3.36 -3.52
N HIS A 76 -7.05 2.15 -3.91
CA HIS A 76 -5.84 1.94 -4.71
C HIS A 76 -5.94 2.60 -6.08
N ASP A 77 -7.10 2.49 -6.74
CA ASP A 77 -7.37 3.12 -8.03
C ASP A 77 -7.30 4.64 -7.96
N HIS A 78 -7.91 5.23 -6.93
CA HIS A 78 -7.87 6.67 -6.71
C HIS A 78 -6.42 7.15 -6.52
N ARG A 79 -5.63 6.43 -5.72
CA ARG A 79 -4.21 6.72 -5.50
C ARG A 79 -3.39 6.56 -6.77
N ALA A 80 -3.60 5.50 -7.54
CA ALA A 80 -2.90 5.25 -8.78
C ALA A 80 -3.13 6.40 -9.78
N LYS A 81 -4.38 6.85 -9.94
CA LYS A 81 -4.73 8.01 -10.77
C LYS A 81 -4.00 9.27 -10.31
N HIS A 82 -3.93 9.52 -9.01
CA HIS A 82 -3.21 10.67 -8.45
C HIS A 82 -1.70 10.60 -8.76
N GLU A 83 -1.06 9.45 -8.56
CA GLU A 83 0.36 9.26 -8.87
C GLU A 83 0.66 9.41 -10.37
N LEU A 84 -0.21 8.90 -11.26
CA LEU A 84 -0.08 9.08 -12.70
C LEU A 84 -0.14 10.56 -13.11
N LYS A 85 -1.07 11.33 -12.53
CA LYS A 85 -1.18 12.78 -12.76
C LYS A 85 0.09 13.51 -12.31
N LYS A 86 0.63 13.14 -11.15
CA LYS A 86 1.89 13.69 -10.63
C LYS A 86 3.07 13.36 -11.55
N LYS A 87 3.20 12.11 -12.00
CA LYS A 87 4.22 11.68 -12.96
C LYS A 87 4.14 12.47 -14.27
N SER A 88 2.92 12.67 -14.80
CA SER A 88 2.71 13.48 -16.01
C SER A 88 3.20 14.93 -15.83
N ARG A 89 2.94 15.55 -14.67
CA ARG A 89 3.43 16.91 -14.38
C ARG A 89 4.96 16.97 -14.27
N LEU A 90 5.57 16.01 -13.58
CA LEU A 90 7.03 15.91 -13.47
C LEU A 90 7.70 15.69 -14.83
N ALA A 91 7.12 14.84 -15.68
CA ALA A 91 7.64 14.58 -17.02
C ALA A 91 7.64 15.84 -17.91
N LYS A 92 6.63 16.72 -17.75
CA LYS A 92 6.60 18.02 -18.45
C LYS A 92 7.74 18.94 -17.99
N MET A 93 7.96 19.05 -16.68
CA MET A 93 9.05 19.86 -16.11
C MET A 93 10.43 19.36 -16.54
N LEU A 94 10.59 18.04 -16.74
CA LEU A 94 11.84 17.49 -17.27
C LEU A 94 12.13 18.01 -18.69
N GLY A 95 11.10 18.20 -19.51
CA GLY A 95 11.24 18.85 -20.83
C GLY A 95 11.75 20.28 -20.71
N ASP A 96 11.23 21.05 -19.74
CA ASP A 96 11.70 22.42 -19.47
C ASP A 96 13.18 22.43 -19.04
N LEU A 97 13.58 21.48 -18.18
CA LEU A 97 14.98 21.33 -17.76
C LEU A 97 15.91 20.92 -18.91
N TYR A 98 15.48 20.03 -19.81
CA TYR A 98 16.25 19.72 -21.02
C TYR A 98 16.39 20.93 -21.95
N GLY A 99 15.34 21.76 -22.07
CA GLY A 99 15.37 23.01 -22.84
C GLY A 99 16.30 24.07 -22.24
N GLN A 100 16.47 24.10 -20.90
CA GLN A 100 17.39 25.01 -20.21
C GLN A 100 18.88 24.69 -20.45
N ILE A 101 19.23 23.46 -20.85
CA ILE A 101 20.62 23.09 -21.18
C ILE A 101 21.10 23.79 -22.48
N TYR A 102 20.18 24.31 -23.31
CA TYR A 102 20.50 25.00 -24.57
C TYR A 102 20.49 26.54 -24.48
N LEU A 103 20.37 27.14 -23.29
CA LEU A 103 20.59 28.58 -23.13
C LEU A 103 22.08 28.83 -22.84
N PRO A 104 22.90 29.26 -23.81
CA PRO A 104 24.13 29.95 -23.47
C PRO A 104 23.74 31.22 -22.70
N THR A 105 24.22 31.34 -21.46
CA THR A 105 24.27 32.61 -20.73
C THR A 105 24.98 33.69 -21.53
#